data_AF-A0A553QD60-F1
#
_entry.id   AF-A0A553QD60-F1
#
_cell.length_a   1.000
_cell.length_b   1.000
_cell.length_c   1.000
_cell.angle_alpha   90.00
_cell.angle_beta   90.00
_cell.angle_gamma   90.00
#
_symmetry.space_group_name_H-M   'P 1'
#
loop_
_entity.id
_entity.type
_entity.pdbx_description
1 polymer ?
#
loop_
_entity_poly.entity_id
_entity_poly.type
_entity_poly.pdbx_seq_one_letter_code
_entity_poly.pdbx_strand_id
1 'polypeptide(L)'
;FFLSTLEIYADFLKEDFDVKTHTARAIYHAVIAEQLAKLAQGISQLDRELHCQVVARHEDLLAQATGIESLEALQSAVDRIRAKIVDPYNKIVTRTAQLARLQVVCDLLRRIIRILYLSKRLQGQLQGGSREITKAAQSLNELGE
;
A
#
# COMPACT_ATOMS: atom_id res chain seq x y z
N PHE A 1 53.25 52.42 8.16
CA PHE A 1 53.26 52.43 6.67
C PHE A 1 54.66 52.32 6.07
N PHE A 2 55.69 53.00 6.60
CA PHE A 2 57.07 52.89 6.10
C PHE A 2 57.84 51.62 6.55
N LEU A 3 57.44 50.97 7.65
CA LEU A 3 58.10 49.76 8.17
C LEU A 3 57.70 48.48 7.41
N SER A 4 56.44 48.36 6.99
CA SER A 4 55.93 47.21 6.22
C SER A 4 56.46 47.17 4.79
N THR A 5 56.87 48.32 4.25
CA THR A 5 57.51 48.42 2.94
C THR A 5 58.98 47.99 2.99
N LEU A 6 59.66 48.05 4.16
CA LEU A 6 61.04 47.57 4.26
C LEU A 6 61.15 46.04 4.19
N GLU A 7 60.18 45.30 4.72
CA GLU A 7 60.19 43.82 4.72
C GLU A 7 60.14 43.22 3.31
N ILE A 8 59.34 43.80 2.41
CA ILE A 8 59.24 43.36 1.00
C ILE A 8 60.51 43.64 0.19
N TYR A 9 61.36 44.57 0.63
CA TYR A 9 62.67 44.84 0.02
C TYR A 9 63.85 44.22 0.79
N ALA A 10 63.62 43.62 1.95
CA ALA A 10 64.66 43.10 2.83
C ALA A 10 65.52 42.02 2.14
N ASP A 11 64.93 41.21 1.27
CA ASP A 11 65.65 40.20 0.49
C ASP A 11 66.60 40.83 -0.55
N PHE A 12 66.28 42.01 -1.09
CA PHE A 12 67.10 42.73 -2.08
C PHE A 12 68.28 43.50 -1.46
N LEU A 13 68.28 43.66 -0.13
CA LEU A 13 69.30 44.39 0.63
C LEU A 13 70.39 43.48 1.23
N LYS A 14 70.32 42.16 1.00
CA LYS A 14 71.33 41.18 1.45
C LYS A 14 72.56 41.23 0.53
N GLU A 15 73.77 41.15 1.10
CA GLU A 15 75.04 41.24 0.35
C GLU A 15 75.19 40.12 -0.71
N ASP A 16 74.55 38.98 -0.46
CA ASP A 16 74.56 37.75 -1.24
C ASP A 16 73.23 37.51 -1.99
N PHE A 17 72.50 38.60 -2.30
CA PHE A 17 71.26 38.52 -3.08
C PHE A 17 71.49 37.92 -4.48
N ASP A 18 70.94 36.72 -4.69
CA ASP A 18 70.92 36.07 -5.99
C ASP A 18 69.58 36.32 -6.70
N VAL A 19 69.63 37.21 -7.68
CA VAL A 19 68.50 37.53 -8.57
C VAL A 19 67.92 36.25 -9.20
N LYS A 20 68.76 35.30 -9.62
CA LYS A 20 68.29 34.10 -10.33
C LYS A 20 67.45 33.22 -9.41
N THR A 21 67.93 32.98 -8.20
CA THR A 21 67.20 32.21 -7.18
C THR A 21 65.93 32.93 -6.72
N HIS A 22 65.99 34.25 -6.52
CA HIS A 22 64.81 35.03 -6.14
C HIS A 22 63.73 35.02 -7.23
N THR A 23 64.12 35.24 -8.49
CA THR A 23 63.20 35.18 -9.64
C THR A 23 62.64 33.77 -9.84
N ALA A 24 63.44 32.72 -9.71
CA ALA A 24 62.96 31.34 -9.79
C ALA A 24 61.92 31.01 -8.71
N ARG A 25 62.16 31.45 -7.46
CA ARG A 25 61.20 31.30 -6.34
C ARG A 25 59.91 32.07 -6.59
N ALA A 26 60.00 33.31 -7.08
CA ALA A 26 58.83 34.11 -7.41
C ALA A 26 58.00 33.46 -8.53
N ILE A 27 58.64 32.91 -9.57
CA ILE A 27 57.99 32.14 -10.63
C ILE A 27 57.29 30.90 -10.05
N TYR A 28 57.97 30.14 -9.19
CA TYR A 28 57.39 28.94 -8.57
C TYR A 28 56.15 29.26 -7.71
N HIS A 29 56.20 30.33 -6.91
CA HIS A 29 55.03 30.79 -6.14
C HIS A 29 53.88 31.24 -7.04
N ALA A 30 54.16 31.92 -8.15
CA ALA A 30 53.14 32.30 -9.12
C ALA A 30 52.46 31.06 -9.72
N VAL A 31 53.24 30.01 -10.04
CA VAL A 31 52.70 28.74 -10.54
C VAL A 31 51.84 28.05 -9.48
N ILE A 32 52.26 28.01 -8.21
CA ILE A 32 51.43 27.44 -7.13
C ILE A 32 50.12 28.20 -6.96
N ALA A 33 50.18 29.53 -6.95
CA ALA A 33 48.99 30.37 -6.83
C ALA A 33 48.01 30.12 -8.00
N GLU A 34 48.52 29.94 -9.22
CA GLU A 34 47.71 29.57 -10.38
C GLU A 34 47.03 28.20 -10.21
N GLN A 35 47.75 27.19 -9.71
CA GLN A 35 47.16 25.87 -9.47
C GLN A 35 46.11 25.88 -8.36
N LEU A 36 46.34 26.64 -7.28
CA LEU A 36 45.35 26.84 -6.22
C LEU A 36 44.09 27.55 -6.74
N ALA A 37 44.26 28.55 -7.62
CA ALA A 37 43.14 29.23 -8.26
C ALA A 37 42.32 28.27 -9.14
N LYS A 38 42.98 27.41 -9.93
CA LYS A 38 42.32 26.37 -10.73
C LYS A 38 41.56 25.36 -9.87
N LEU A 39 42.15 24.92 -8.75
CA LEU A 39 41.49 24.00 -7.83
C LEU A 39 40.24 24.64 -7.19
N ALA A 40 40.36 25.88 -6.71
CA ALA A 40 39.23 26.62 -6.17
C ALA A 40 38.10 26.78 -7.20
N GLN A 41 38.46 27.12 -8.44
CA GLN A 41 37.50 27.17 -9.55
C GLN A 41 36.83 25.82 -9.79
N GLY A 42 37.59 24.71 -9.78
CA GLY A 42 37.06 23.36 -9.94
C GLY A 42 36.09 22.97 -8.82
N ILE A 43 36.39 23.33 -7.57
CA ILE A 43 35.49 23.11 -6.43
C ILE A 43 34.19 23.89 -6.61
N SER A 44 34.27 25.17 -6.99
CA SER A 44 33.06 25.98 -7.23
C SER A 44 32.23 25.46 -8.41
N GLN A 45 32.87 24.90 -9.45
CA GLN A 45 32.16 24.26 -10.55
C GLN A 45 31.45 22.99 -10.10
N LEU A 46 32.12 22.14 -9.31
CA LEU A 46 31.53 20.92 -8.78
C LEU A 46 30.35 21.22 -7.87
N ASP A 47 30.47 22.22 -7.00
CA ASP A 47 29.39 22.66 -6.10
C ASP A 47 28.16 23.13 -6.89
N ARG A 48 28.38 23.93 -7.94
CA ARG A 48 27.31 24.38 -8.84
C ARG A 48 26.63 23.21 -9.55
N GLU A 49 27.40 22.29 -10.09
CA GLU A 49 26.87 21.13 -10.81
C GLU A 49 26.09 20.19 -9.88
N LEU A 50 26.61 19.94 -8.68
CA LEU A 50 25.93 19.15 -7.66
C LEU A 50 24.60 19.80 -7.28
N HIS A 51 24.60 21.12 -7.06
CA HIS A 51 23.36 21.85 -6.79
C HIS A 51 22.36 21.73 -7.94
N CYS A 52 22.80 21.92 -9.19
CA CYS A 52 21.95 21.76 -10.36
C CYS A 52 21.36 20.34 -10.47
N GLN A 53 22.13 19.29 -10.19
CA GLN A 53 21.65 17.92 -10.24
C GLN A 53 20.67 17.59 -9.12
N VAL A 54 20.92 18.10 -7.90
CA VAL A 54 19.99 17.96 -6.77
C VAL A 54 18.68 18.67 -7.09
N VAL A 55 18.75 19.88 -7.65
CA VAL A 55 17.56 20.66 -8.03
C VAL A 55 16.77 19.97 -9.14
N ALA A 56 17.47 19.50 -10.18
CA ALA A 56 16.84 18.83 -11.30
C ALA A 56 16.07 17.56 -10.90
N ARG A 57 16.52 16.86 -9.83
CA ARG A 57 15.91 15.60 -9.39
C ARG A 57 14.93 15.74 -8.22
N HIS A 58 14.91 16.87 -7.50
CA HIS A 58 14.08 16.98 -6.29
C HIS A 58 12.58 16.93 -6.61
N GLU A 59 12.15 17.52 -7.72
CA GLU A 59 10.73 17.51 -8.12
C GLU A 59 10.28 16.09 -8.43
N ASP A 60 11.09 15.33 -9.17
CA ASP A 60 10.80 13.94 -9.51
C ASP A 60 10.74 13.06 -8.26
N LEU A 61 11.68 13.23 -7.32
CA LEU A 61 11.70 12.49 -6.05
C LEU A 61 10.49 12.83 -5.17
N LEU A 62 10.10 14.11 -5.08
CA LEU A 62 8.91 14.54 -4.34
C LEU A 62 7.62 14.04 -4.99
N ALA A 63 7.52 14.08 -6.32
CA ALA A 63 6.40 13.53 -7.07
C ALA A 63 6.27 12.02 -6.87
N GLN A 64 7.38 11.30 -6.81
CA GLN A 64 7.40 9.86 -6.49
C GLN A 64 6.96 9.59 -5.05
N ALA A 65 7.49 10.34 -4.07
CA ALA A 65 7.14 10.16 -2.67
C ALA A 65 5.64 10.41 -2.42
N THR A 66 5.11 11.51 -2.93
CA THR A 66 3.67 11.83 -2.87
C THR A 66 2.81 10.79 -3.62
N GLY A 67 3.31 10.28 -4.76
CA GLY A 67 2.70 9.18 -5.49
C GLY A 67 2.59 7.91 -4.64
N ILE A 68 3.64 7.54 -3.91
CA ILE A 68 3.64 6.36 -3.02
C ILE A 68 2.62 6.55 -1.89
N GLU A 69 2.60 7.70 -1.22
CA GLU A 69 1.62 7.99 -0.17
C GLU A 69 0.17 7.87 -0.68
N SER A 70 -0.09 8.33 -1.91
CA SER A 70 -1.41 8.21 -2.53
C SER A 70 -1.81 6.74 -2.80
N LEU A 71 -0.85 5.91 -3.20
CA LEU A 71 -1.07 4.48 -3.43
C LEU A 71 -1.34 3.74 -2.11
N GLU A 72 -0.61 4.07 -1.04
CA GLU A 72 -0.84 3.51 0.29
C GLU A 72 -2.22 3.88 0.84
N ALA A 73 -2.63 5.15 0.66
CA ALA A 73 -3.97 5.60 1.02
C ALA A 73 -5.07 4.85 0.24
N LEU A 74 -4.86 4.62 -1.06
CA LEU A 74 -5.79 3.84 -1.89
C LEU A 74 -5.87 2.38 -1.42
N GLN A 75 -4.74 1.76 -1.13
CA GLN A 75 -4.69 0.39 -0.63
C GLN A 75 -5.48 0.26 0.69
N SER A 76 -5.27 1.19 1.63
CA SER A 76 -6.02 1.24 2.89
C SER A 76 -7.55 1.42 2.66
N ALA A 77 -7.93 2.26 1.70
CA ALA A 77 -9.34 2.42 1.33
C ALA A 77 -9.95 1.14 0.75
N VAL A 78 -9.21 0.42 -0.10
CA VAL A 78 -9.63 -0.88 -0.67
C VAL A 78 -9.79 -1.92 0.42
N ASP A 79 -8.85 -2.02 1.35
CA ASP A 79 -8.93 -2.98 2.46
C ASP A 79 -10.13 -2.69 3.38
N ARG A 80 -10.41 -1.41 3.62
CA ARG A 80 -11.63 -0.99 4.34
C ARG A 80 -12.91 -1.36 3.60
N ILE A 81 -12.94 -1.20 2.27
CA ILE A 81 -14.09 -1.61 1.44
C ILE A 81 -14.28 -3.12 1.51
N ARG A 82 -13.19 -3.91 1.41
CA ARG A 82 -13.25 -5.37 1.53
C ARG A 82 -13.85 -5.80 2.87
N ALA A 83 -13.32 -5.27 3.97
CA ALA A 83 -13.77 -5.60 5.32
C ALA A 83 -15.24 -5.19 5.58
N LYS A 84 -15.68 -4.05 5.01
CA LYS A 84 -17.03 -3.52 5.27
C LYS A 84 -18.10 -3.99 4.27
N ILE A 85 -17.71 -4.48 3.10
CA ILE A 85 -18.65 -4.82 2.03
C ILE A 85 -18.52 -6.28 1.62
N VAL A 86 -17.32 -6.70 1.22
CA VAL A 86 -17.10 -8.05 0.66
C VAL A 86 -17.32 -9.13 1.72
N ASP A 87 -16.74 -8.97 2.90
CA ASP A 87 -16.88 -9.99 3.95
C ASP A 87 -18.32 -10.13 4.47
N PRO A 88 -19.05 -9.03 4.76
CA PRO A 88 -20.47 -9.11 5.13
C PRO A 88 -21.33 -9.70 4.02
N TYR A 89 -21.08 -9.36 2.75
CA TYR A 89 -21.79 -9.93 1.61
C TYR A 89 -21.64 -11.46 1.57
N ASN A 90 -20.41 -11.97 1.66
CA ASN A 90 -20.16 -13.41 1.67
C ASN A 90 -20.84 -14.12 2.85
N LYS A 91 -20.88 -13.47 4.03
CA LYS A 91 -21.62 -13.97 5.20
C LYS A 91 -23.12 -14.03 4.93
N ILE A 92 -23.70 -13.01 4.29
CA ILE A 92 -25.12 -12.99 3.93
C ILE A 92 -25.45 -14.10 2.94
N VAL A 93 -24.67 -14.25 1.86
CA VAL A 93 -24.86 -15.31 0.86
C VAL A 93 -24.87 -16.69 1.53
N THR A 94 -23.89 -16.96 2.39
CA THR A 94 -23.79 -18.22 3.13
C THR A 94 -25.01 -18.46 4.03
N ARG A 95 -25.43 -17.44 4.80
CA ARG A 95 -26.59 -17.54 5.71
C ARG A 95 -27.90 -17.70 4.94
N THR A 96 -28.07 -17.04 3.80
CA THR A 96 -29.25 -17.19 2.95
C THR A 96 -29.34 -18.61 2.40
N ALA A 97 -28.22 -19.21 1.98
CA ALA A 97 -28.20 -20.61 1.55
C ALA A 97 -28.57 -21.57 2.70
N GLN A 98 -28.08 -21.31 3.91
CA GLN A 98 -28.46 -22.09 5.10
C GLN A 98 -29.95 -21.96 5.42
N LEU A 99 -30.50 -20.74 5.36
CA LEU A 99 -31.91 -20.48 5.61
C LEU A 99 -32.81 -21.18 4.58
N ALA A 100 -32.44 -21.16 3.30
CA ALA A 100 -33.16 -21.88 2.25
C ALA A 100 -33.20 -23.40 2.52
N ARG A 101 -32.07 -23.99 2.92
CA ARG A 101 -32.02 -25.41 3.32
C ARG A 101 -32.89 -25.69 4.54
N LEU A 102 -32.88 -24.80 5.54
CA LEU A 102 -33.71 -24.95 6.73
C LEU A 102 -35.21 -24.86 6.39
N GLN A 103 -35.60 -23.98 5.48
CA GLN A 103 -36.97 -23.86 5.01
C GLN A 103 -37.44 -25.16 4.35
N VAL A 104 -36.63 -25.76 3.48
CA VAL A 104 -36.92 -27.07 2.86
C VAL A 104 -37.10 -28.15 3.93
N VAL A 105 -36.24 -28.17 4.96
CA VAL A 105 -36.38 -29.11 6.08
C VAL A 105 -37.67 -28.87 6.86
N CYS A 106 -38.03 -27.62 7.16
CA CYS A 106 -39.28 -27.29 7.82
C CYS A 106 -40.50 -27.73 7.01
N ASP A 107 -40.48 -27.55 5.69
CA ASP A 107 -41.57 -27.98 4.80
C ASP A 107 -41.68 -29.51 4.77
N LEU A 108 -40.55 -30.21 4.72
CA LEU A 108 -40.52 -31.67 4.83
C LEU A 108 -41.10 -32.16 6.17
N LEU A 109 -40.71 -31.52 7.28
CA LEU A 109 -41.25 -31.85 8.60
C LEU A 109 -42.76 -31.63 8.68
N ARG A 110 -43.28 -30.51 8.14
CA ARG A 110 -44.73 -30.28 8.07
C ARG A 110 -45.44 -31.36 7.26
N ARG A 111 -44.85 -31.78 6.13
CA ARG A 111 -45.38 -32.87 5.31
C ARG A 111 -45.39 -34.20 6.06
N ILE A 112 -44.31 -34.52 6.78
CA ILE A 112 -44.23 -35.72 7.63
C ILE A 112 -45.31 -35.69 8.72
N ILE A 113 -45.46 -34.58 9.44
CA ILE A 113 -46.49 -34.44 10.48
C ILE A 113 -47.90 -34.65 9.90
N ARG A 114 -48.20 -34.05 8.74
CA ARG A 114 -49.48 -34.25 8.04
C ARG A 114 -49.71 -35.72 7.69
N ILE A 115 -48.70 -36.40 7.12
CA ILE A 115 -48.77 -37.82 6.77
C ILE A 115 -49.00 -38.68 8.01
N LEU A 116 -48.30 -38.43 9.12
CA LEU A 116 -48.46 -39.17 10.38
C LEU A 116 -49.86 -38.99 10.96
N TYR A 117 -50.38 -37.76 10.94
CA TYR A 117 -51.73 -37.46 11.41
C TYR A 117 -52.79 -38.18 10.56
N LEU A 118 -52.71 -38.08 9.23
CA LEU A 118 -53.65 -38.76 8.32
C LEU A 118 -53.55 -40.28 8.43
N SER A 119 -52.34 -40.83 8.54
CA SER A 119 -52.12 -42.27 8.75
C SER A 119 -52.79 -42.77 10.03
N LYS A 120 -52.65 -42.03 11.14
CA LYS A 120 -53.30 -42.38 12.41
C LYS A 120 -54.82 -42.29 12.33
N ARG A 121 -55.35 -41.26 11.67
CA ARG A 121 -56.79 -41.09 11.46
C ARG A 121 -57.36 -42.23 10.60
N LEU A 122 -56.68 -42.56 9.50
CA LEU A 122 -57.04 -43.66 8.61
C LEU A 122 -57.06 -45.00 9.37
N GLN A 123 -56.04 -45.28 10.18
CA GLN A 123 -56.00 -46.48 11.00
C GLN A 123 -57.20 -46.58 11.94
N GLY A 124 -57.62 -45.47 12.56
CA GLY A 124 -58.83 -45.42 13.38
C GLY A 124 -60.13 -45.65 12.58
N GLN A 125 -60.23 -45.10 11.36
CA GLN A 125 -61.40 -45.31 10.49
C GLN A 125 -61.51 -46.77 10.01
N LEU A 126 -60.38 -47.42 9.71
CA LEU A 126 -60.36 -48.83 9.32
C LEU A 126 -60.80 -49.76 10.46
N GLN A 127 -60.50 -49.41 11.72
CA GLN A 127 -61.01 -50.14 12.89
C GLN A 127 -62.53 -50.00 13.09
N GLY A 128 -63.14 -48.94 12.55
CA GLY A 128 -64.59 -48.73 12.55
C GLY A 128 -65.38 -49.63 11.58
N GLY A 129 -64.68 -50.46 10.78
CA GLY A 129 -65.30 -51.44 9.88
C GLY A 129 -66.11 -50.81 8.74
N SER A 130 -67.11 -51.56 8.23
CA SER A 130 -67.87 -51.19 7.02
C SER A 130 -68.53 -49.81 7.06
N ARG A 131 -68.81 -49.26 8.26
CA ARG A 131 -69.52 -47.99 8.44
C ARG A 131 -68.65 -46.77 8.13
N GLU A 132 -67.34 -46.89 8.21
CA GLU A 132 -66.38 -45.78 8.05
C GLU A 132 -65.56 -45.86 6.74
N ILE A 133 -65.84 -46.84 5.86
CA ILE A 133 -65.10 -47.09 4.61
C ILE A 133 -65.04 -45.85 3.71
N THR A 134 -66.13 -45.12 3.55
CA THR A 134 -66.16 -43.92 2.71
C THR A 134 -65.23 -42.82 3.22
N LYS A 135 -65.12 -42.68 4.56
CA LYS A 135 -64.21 -41.70 5.19
C LYS A 135 -62.75 -42.14 5.14
N ALA A 136 -62.50 -43.46 5.20
CA ALA A 136 -61.17 -44.02 4.97
C ALA A 136 -60.69 -43.76 3.53
N ALA A 137 -61.56 -43.96 2.54
CA ALA A 137 -61.26 -43.65 1.14
C ALA A 137 -60.91 -42.17 0.92
N GLN A 138 -61.66 -41.26 1.55
CA GLN A 138 -61.37 -39.82 1.50
C GLN A 138 -60.01 -39.49 2.15
N SER A 139 -59.71 -40.04 3.32
CA SER A 139 -58.41 -39.82 3.98
C SER A 139 -57.23 -40.35 3.16
N LEU A 140 -57.45 -41.41 2.36
CA LEU A 140 -56.45 -41.93 1.43
C LEU A 140 -56.18 -40.97 0.27
N ASN A 141 -57.23 -40.32 -0.25
CA ASN A 141 -57.09 -39.30 -1.30
C ASN A 141 -56.29 -38.08 -0.79
N GLU A 142 -56.57 -37.63 0.44
CA GLU A 142 -55.84 -36.51 1.08
C GLU A 142 -54.35 -36.80 1.36
N LEU A 143 -53.94 -38.07 1.35
CA LEU A 143 -52.53 -38.50 1.48
C LEU A 143 -51.77 -38.39 0.14
N GLY A 144 -52.48 -38.49 -0.98
CA GLY A 144 -51.92 -38.36 -2.33
C GLY A 144 -51.70 -36.90 -2.78
N GLU A 145 -52.37 -35.94 -2.14
CA GLU A 145 -52.23 -34.48 -2.35
C GLU A 145 -51.28 -33.80 -1.35
#